data_AF-A0A2T2UNG7-F1
#
_entry.id   AF-A0A2T2UNG7-F1
#
_cell.length_a   1.000
_cell.length_b   1.000
_cell.length_c   1.000
_cell.angle_alpha   90.00
_cell.angle_beta   90.00
_cell.angle_gamma   90.00
#
_symmetry.space_group_name_H-M   'P 1'
#
loop_
_entity.id
_entity.type
_entity.pdbx_description
1 polymer ?
#
loop_
_entity_poly.entity_id
_entity_poly.type
_entity_poly.pdbx_seq_one_letter_code
_entity_poly.pdbx_strand_id
1 'polypeptide(L)'
;MSITRTKTTLLGLALAASMGLGVVVGFSMPDDDLFELRKSLRIFGAVYEEVVTGYVERVDPTHLMEVGVDAMLEELDPYTVFVDESENARLDMIT
;
A
#
# COMPACT_ATOMS: atom_id res chain seq x y z
N MET A 1 0.08 46.37 36.58
CA MET A 1 -0.77 45.73 35.54
C MET A 1 0.05 45.36 34.29
N SER A 2 1.13 44.57 34.43
CA SER A 2 1.98 44.11 33.30
C SER A 2 2.11 42.58 33.22
N ILE A 3 1.93 41.89 34.34
CA ILE A 3 2.10 40.42 34.49
C ILE A 3 1.08 39.64 33.64
N THR A 4 -0.13 40.15 33.43
CA THR A 4 -1.16 39.45 32.65
C THR A 4 -0.84 39.40 31.15
N ARG A 5 -0.23 40.46 30.59
CA ARG A 5 0.15 40.55 29.16
C ARG A 5 1.34 39.65 28.82
N THR A 6 2.36 39.59 29.67
CA THR A 6 3.51 38.70 29.48
C THR A 6 3.16 37.23 29.67
N LYS A 7 2.24 36.91 30.59
CA LYS A 7 1.70 35.55 30.72
C LYS A 7 0.92 35.11 29.47
N THR A 8 0.11 35.98 28.87
CA THR A 8 -0.62 35.65 27.63
C THR A 8 0.29 35.48 26.40
N THR A 9 1.37 36.26 26.27
CA THR A 9 2.33 36.08 25.16
C THR A 9 3.18 34.81 25.33
N LEU A 10 3.57 34.47 26.56
CA LEU A 10 4.24 33.20 26.86
C LEU A 10 3.35 31.99 26.57
N LEU A 11 2.05 32.09 26.87
CA LEU A 11 1.10 31.01 26.63
C LEU A 11 0.85 30.76 25.13
N GLY A 12 0.79 31.83 24.32
CA GLY A 12 0.70 31.71 22.86
C GLY A 12 1.95 31.11 22.22
N LEU A 13 3.14 31.46 22.72
CA LEU A 13 4.41 30.92 22.22
C LEU A 13 4.59 29.44 22.60
N ALA A 14 4.16 29.05 23.79
CA ALA A 14 4.11 27.66 24.21
C ALA A 14 3.13 26.83 23.35
N LEU A 15 1.97 27.39 23.00
CA LEU A 15 0.98 26.72 22.15
C LEU A 15 1.52 26.50 20.72
N ALA A 16 2.18 27.51 20.16
CA ALA A 16 2.83 27.42 18.85
C ALA A 16 3.98 26.41 18.85
N ALA A 17 4.77 26.35 19.92
CA ALA A 17 5.83 25.36 20.08
C ALA A 17 5.28 23.94 20.21
N SER A 18 4.19 23.73 20.98
CA SER A 18 3.54 22.42 21.08
C SER A 18 2.90 21.97 19.77
N MET A 19 2.35 22.90 18.99
CA MET A 19 1.77 22.60 17.68
C MET A 19 2.86 22.28 16.65
N GLY A 20 3.98 23.00 16.69
CA GLY A 20 5.16 22.68 15.87
C GLY A 20 5.76 21.31 16.20
N LEU A 21 5.87 20.96 17.49
CA LEU A 21 6.34 19.63 17.91
C LEU A 21 5.38 18.51 17.47
N GLY A 22 4.06 18.72 17.61
CA GLY A 22 3.06 17.73 17.21
C GLY A 22 3.09 17.41 15.71
N VAL A 23 3.34 18.43 14.87
CA VAL A 23 3.49 18.25 13.43
C VAL A 23 4.74 17.45 13.08
N VAL A 24 5.89 17.76 13.71
CA VAL A 24 7.15 17.04 13.45
C VAL A 24 7.06 15.57 13.85
N VAL A 25 6.44 15.26 15.00
CA VAL A 25 6.25 13.88 15.46
C VAL A 25 5.25 13.13 14.56
N GLY A 26 4.17 13.78 14.13
CA GLY A 26 3.15 13.19 13.25
C GLY A 26 3.66 12.80 11.85
N PHE A 27 4.65 13.52 11.31
CA PHE A 27 5.29 13.16 10.03
C PHE A 27 6.33 12.04 10.15
N SER A 28 6.74 11.68 11.38
CA SER A 28 7.81 10.73 11.63
C SER A 28 7.32 9.34 12.07
N MET A 29 6.02 9.07 11.95
CA MET A 29 5.45 7.72 12.11
C MET A 29 5.13 7.14 10.72
N PRO A 30 6.11 6.56 10.02
CA PRO A 30 5.78 5.55 9.02
C PRO A 30 5.21 4.34 9.76
N ASP A 31 4.00 3.90 9.41
CA ASP A 31 3.64 2.50 9.59
C ASP A 31 4.61 1.71 8.70
N ASP A 32 5.71 1.22 9.29
CA ASP A 32 6.81 0.56 8.58
C ASP A 32 6.30 -0.57 7.66
N ASP A 33 5.29 -1.34 8.12
CA ASP A 33 4.69 -2.45 7.37
C ASP A 33 3.94 -1.95 6.11
N LEU A 34 3.16 -0.88 6.24
CA LEU A 34 2.44 -0.29 5.10
C LEU A 34 3.40 0.38 4.11
N PHE A 35 4.53 0.93 4.60
CA PHE A 35 5.57 1.48 3.73
C PHE A 35 6.25 0.40 2.91
N GLU A 36 6.70 -0.69 3.55
CA GLU A 36 7.36 -1.79 2.87
C GLU A 36 6.40 -2.52 1.90
N LEU A 37 5.11 -2.68 2.26
CA LEU A 37 4.08 -3.20 1.36
C LEU A 37 3.93 -2.35 0.09
N ARG A 38 3.81 -1.02 0.23
CA ARG A 38 3.69 -0.14 -0.97
C ARG A 38 4.94 -0.20 -1.83
N LYS A 39 6.11 -0.32 -1.20
CA LYS A 39 7.39 -0.42 -1.89
C LYS A 39 7.53 -1.72 -2.67
N SER A 40 7.11 -2.86 -2.10
CA SER A 40 7.11 -4.15 -2.81
C SER A 40 6.14 -4.14 -4.00
N LEU A 41 4.93 -3.62 -3.82
CA LEU A 41 3.95 -3.48 -4.91
C LEU A 41 4.46 -2.59 -6.06
N ARG A 42 5.16 -1.50 -5.74
CA ARG A 42 5.77 -0.64 -6.76
C ARG A 42 6.84 -1.37 -7.56
N ILE A 43 7.67 -2.19 -6.90
CA ILE A 43 8.71 -2.98 -7.57
C ILE A 43 8.06 -4.04 -8.45
N PHE A 44 7.07 -4.76 -7.93
CA PHE A 44 6.31 -5.76 -8.68
C PHE A 44 5.69 -5.15 -9.95
N GLY A 45 4.99 -4.03 -9.83
CA GLY A 45 4.38 -3.35 -10.98
C GLY A 45 5.40 -2.94 -12.04
N ALA A 46 6.54 -2.40 -11.63
CA ALA A 46 7.61 -2.00 -12.55
C ALA A 46 8.22 -3.20 -13.30
N VAL A 47 8.45 -4.31 -12.61
CA VAL A 47 8.97 -5.55 -13.24
C VAL A 47 7.93 -6.15 -14.19
N TYR A 48 6.68 -6.22 -13.75
CA TYR A 48 5.58 -6.74 -14.56
C TYR A 48 5.42 -5.94 -15.85
N GLU A 49 5.43 -4.60 -15.78
CA GLU A 49 5.35 -3.72 -16.95
C GLU A 49 6.53 -3.95 -17.92
N GLU A 50 7.76 -4.03 -17.41
CA GLU A 50 8.95 -4.27 -18.22
C GLU A 50 8.90 -5.63 -18.93
N VAL A 51 8.42 -6.68 -18.24
CA VAL A 51 8.28 -8.01 -18.84
C VAL A 51 7.18 -7.99 -19.92
N VAL A 52 6.02 -7.42 -19.63
CA VAL A 52 4.90 -7.40 -20.57
C VAL A 52 5.22 -6.60 -21.84
N THR A 53 5.94 -5.49 -21.70
CA THR A 53 6.21 -4.56 -22.82
C THR A 53 7.56 -4.77 -23.50
N GLY A 54 8.54 -5.30 -22.77
CA GLY A 54 9.93 -5.40 -23.19
C GLY A 54 10.43 -6.80 -23.51
N TYR A 55 9.64 -7.86 -23.26
CA TYR A 55 10.05 -9.21 -23.58
C TYR A 55 10.08 -9.48 -25.10
N VAL A 56 10.98 -10.38 -25.52
CA VAL A 56 11.24 -10.69 -26.94
C VAL A 56 10.00 -11.25 -27.63
N GLU A 57 9.25 -12.07 -26.90
CA GLU A 57 7.99 -12.65 -27.36
C GLU A 57 6.81 -11.93 -26.71
N ARG A 58 5.66 -11.99 -27.39
CA ARG A 58 4.44 -11.38 -26.87
C ARG A 58 4.01 -12.11 -25.60
N VAL A 59 3.98 -11.37 -24.51
CA VAL A 59 3.46 -11.82 -23.22
C VAL A 59 1.98 -11.45 -23.14
N ASP A 60 1.14 -12.41 -22.74
CA ASP A 60 -0.24 -12.14 -22.36
C ASP A 60 -0.25 -11.60 -20.91
N PRO A 61 -0.62 -10.32 -20.69
CA PRO A 61 -0.61 -9.73 -19.36
C PRO A 61 -1.57 -10.44 -18.40
N THR A 62 -2.76 -10.80 -18.89
CA THR A 62 -3.80 -11.43 -18.07
C THR A 62 -3.31 -12.78 -17.57
N HIS A 63 -2.79 -13.60 -18.48
CA HIS A 63 -2.26 -14.91 -18.13
C HIS A 63 -1.05 -14.82 -17.19
N LEU A 64 -0.13 -13.88 -17.42
CA LEU A 64 1.04 -13.70 -16.53
C LEU A 64 0.63 -13.26 -15.12
N MET A 65 -0.42 -12.43 -15.01
CA MET A 65 -0.97 -12.04 -13.71
C MET A 65 -1.59 -13.23 -12.99
N GLU A 66 -2.38 -14.06 -13.68
CA GLU A 66 -2.98 -15.28 -13.13
C GLU A 66 -1.89 -16.21 -12.57
N VAL A 67 -0.84 -16.50 -13.36
CA VAL A 67 0.31 -17.31 -12.90
C VAL A 67 0.95 -16.73 -11.66
N GLY A 68 1.10 -15.40 -11.60
CA GLY A 68 1.65 -14.72 -10.42
C GLY A 68 0.76 -14.87 -9.18
N VAL A 69 -0.56 -14.76 -9.35
CA VAL A 69 -1.54 -14.93 -8.26
C VAL A 69 -1.56 -16.38 -7.78
N ASP A 70 -1.63 -17.35 -8.69
CA ASP A 70 -1.64 -18.78 -8.33
C ASP A 70 -0.37 -19.15 -7.54
N ALA A 71 0.80 -18.73 -8.01
CA ALA A 71 2.06 -18.96 -7.30
C ALA A 71 2.09 -18.32 -5.90
N MET A 72 1.45 -17.15 -5.71
CA MET A 72 1.33 -16.53 -4.38
C MET A 72 0.39 -17.33 -3.46
N LEU A 73 -0.71 -17.89 -4.00
CA LEU A 73 -1.68 -18.64 -3.22
C LEU A 73 -1.19 -20.05 -2.84
N GLU A 74 -0.40 -20.69 -3.71
CA GLU A 74 0.25 -21.98 -3.43
C GLU A 74 1.15 -21.94 -2.17
N GLU A 75 1.74 -20.79 -1.87
CA GLU A 75 2.58 -20.58 -0.68
C GLU A 75 1.78 -20.40 0.62
N LEU A 76 0.48 -20.07 0.53
CA LEU A 76 -0.37 -19.86 1.69
C LEU A 76 -1.00 -21.16 2.16
N ASP A 77 -1.75 -21.83 1.28
CA ASP A 77 -2.41 -23.10 1.58
C ASP A 77 -2.87 -23.84 0.30
N PRO A 78 -3.00 -25.17 0.33
CA PRO A 78 -3.32 -25.97 -0.85
C PRO A 78 -4.81 -25.94 -1.27
N TYR A 79 -5.66 -25.22 -0.55
CA TYR A 79 -7.10 -25.15 -0.79
C TYR A 79 -7.55 -23.79 -1.33
N THR A 80 -6.73 -22.75 -1.22
CA THR A 80 -6.99 -21.44 -1.80
C THR A 80 -6.53 -21.41 -3.25
N VAL A 81 -7.48 -21.21 -4.16
CA VAL A 81 -7.22 -21.08 -5.60
C VAL A 81 -7.84 -19.80 -6.13
N PHE A 82 -7.20 -19.18 -7.11
CA PHE A 82 -7.79 -18.07 -7.83
C PHE A 82 -8.87 -18.61 -8.79
N VAL A 83 -10.03 -17.95 -8.82
CA VAL A 83 -11.14 -18.32 -9.70
C VAL A 83 -11.46 -17.10 -10.54
N ASP A 84 -11.19 -17.18 -11.84
CA ASP A 84 -11.51 -16.10 -12.76
C ASP A 84 -13.03 -15.95 -12.97
N GLU A 85 -13.45 -14.87 -13.65
CA GLU A 85 -14.86 -14.57 -13.89
C GLU A 85 -15.56 -15.64 -14.75
N SER A 86 -14.83 -16.28 -15.67
CA SER A 86 -15.33 -17.34 -16.54
C SER A 86 -15.51 -18.66 -15.80
N GLU A 87 -14.66 -18.96 -14.82
CA GLU A 87 -14.77 -20.11 -13.92
C GLU A 87 -15.91 -19.91 -12.91
N ASN A 88 -16.02 -18.73 -12.31
CA ASN A 88 -17.12 -18.38 -11.42
C ASN A 88 -18.49 -18.51 -12.11
N ALA A 89 -18.61 -18.05 -13.35
CA ALA A 89 -19.84 -18.18 -14.13
C ALA A 89 -20.24 -19.65 -14.37
N ARG A 90 -19.27 -20.58 -14.45
CA ARG A 90 -19.56 -22.01 -14.55
C ARG A 90 -20.01 -22.61 -13.22
N LEU A 91 -19.44 -22.16 -12.10
CA LEU A 91 -19.85 -22.56 -10.76
C LEU A 91 -21.29 -22.14 -10.45
N ASP A 92 -21.66 -20.91 -10.82
CA ASP A 92 -23.02 -20.39 -10.65
C ASP A 92 -24.07 -21.13 -11.51
N MET A 93 -23.66 -21.72 -12.63
CA MET A 93 -24.55 -22.51 -13.50
C MET A 93 -24.86 -23.90 -12.93
N ILE A 94 -23.98 -24.44 -12.08
CA ILE A 94 -24.08 -25.81 -11.55
C ILE A 94 -24.57 -25.88 -10.09
N THR A 95 -24.66 -24.74 -9.40
CA THR A 95 -25.17 -24.65 -8.01
C THR A 95 -26.59 -24.09 -7.91
#